data_AF-A0A2N2RF11-F1
#
_entry.id   AF-A0A2N2RF11-F1
#
_cell.length_a   1.000
_cell.length_b   1.000
_cell.length_c   1.000
_cell.angle_alpha   90.00
_cell.angle_beta   90.00
_cell.angle_gamma   90.00
#
_symmetry.space_group_name_H-M   'P 1'
#
loop_
_entity.id
_entity.type
_entity.pdbx_description
1 polymer ?
#
loop_
_entity_poly.entity_id
_entity_poly.type
_entity_poly.pdbx_seq_one_letter_code
_entity_poly.pdbx_strand_id
1 'polypeptide(L)'
;MLKKISVFTAGLLAAVAVWAAPAVEFTTNLGKFTLELYPEKAPTTVEFFLYNAKHGFYESTIFHRVIDGFMIQGGGFSRAMEEKKVLTPALKNEATNGLTNDRGTVAMARTSDPHSARVQFFINLKNNDFLNHRTTGDPRGWGYAVFGKVTQGMDVVDKIAKVPTGSAGYYENVQNQAHHQPRRHHARTERREGPEDRCQLHRLR
;
A
#
# COMPACT_ATOMS: atom_id res chain seq x y z
N MET A 1 -36.84 35.49 54.45
CA MET A 1 -36.62 34.02 54.52
C MET A 1 -35.92 33.58 53.24
N LEU A 2 -34.66 33.18 53.36
CA LEU A 2 -33.74 32.86 52.25
C LEU A 2 -34.06 31.45 51.69
N LYS A 3 -34.47 31.34 50.42
CA LYS A 3 -34.52 30.06 49.70
C LYS A 3 -33.20 29.86 48.95
N LYS A 4 -32.35 28.98 49.46
CA LYS A 4 -31.10 28.54 48.80
C LYS A 4 -31.45 27.69 47.58
N ILE A 5 -31.03 28.12 46.40
CA ILE A 5 -31.09 27.32 45.16
C ILE A 5 -29.70 26.67 45.03
N SER A 6 -29.61 25.38 45.35
CA SER A 6 -28.43 24.57 45.04
C SER A 6 -28.51 24.15 43.57
N VAL A 7 -27.63 24.70 42.74
CA VAL A 7 -27.38 24.23 41.39
C VAL A 7 -26.33 23.12 41.47
N PHE A 8 -26.75 21.87 41.26
CA PHE A 8 -25.84 20.75 41.00
C PHE A 8 -25.54 20.73 39.50
N THR A 9 -24.41 21.32 39.08
CA THR A 9 -23.85 21.10 37.74
C THR A 9 -23.20 19.72 37.69
N ALA A 10 -23.90 18.75 37.11
CA ALA A 10 -23.31 17.48 36.71
C ALA A 10 -22.40 17.72 35.49
N GLY A 11 -21.08 17.65 35.71
CA GLY A 11 -20.09 17.72 34.63
C GLY A 11 -20.19 16.47 33.76
N LEU A 12 -20.57 16.64 32.49
CA LEU A 12 -20.56 15.59 31.49
C LEU A 12 -19.11 15.33 31.06
N LEU A 13 -18.49 14.28 31.62
CA LEU A 13 -17.21 13.76 31.14
C LEU A 13 -17.45 13.06 29.79
N ALA A 14 -17.27 13.78 28.68
CA ALA A 14 -17.19 13.17 27.36
C ALA A 14 -15.84 12.45 27.24
N ALA A 15 -15.88 11.11 27.31
CA ALA A 15 -14.72 10.29 26.98
C ALA A 15 -14.46 10.40 25.48
N VAL A 16 -13.43 11.16 25.09
CA VAL A 16 -12.94 11.19 23.71
C VAL A 16 -12.20 9.87 23.46
N ALA A 17 -12.85 8.94 22.78
CA ALA A 17 -12.17 7.74 22.29
C ALA A 17 -11.17 8.18 21.22
N VAL A 18 -9.87 8.12 21.53
CA VAL A 18 -8.82 8.28 20.53
C VAL A 18 -8.78 7.00 19.71
N TRP A 19 -9.39 7.00 18.52
CA TRP A 19 -9.27 5.90 17.58
C TRP A 19 -7.89 5.99 16.92
N ALA A 20 -7.02 5.04 17.22
CA ALA A 20 -5.74 4.93 16.52
C ALA A 20 -6.02 4.61 15.04
N ALA A 21 -5.35 5.33 14.13
CA ALA A 21 -5.44 5.07 12.70
C ALA A 21 -4.97 3.63 12.39
N PRO A 22 -5.66 2.88 11.52
CA PRO A 22 -5.24 1.53 11.15
C PRO A 22 -3.83 1.53 10.56
N ALA A 23 -2.99 0.60 11.00
CA ALA A 23 -1.64 0.43 10.47
C ALA A 23 -1.44 -0.96 9.85
N VAL A 24 -0.61 -1.04 8.80
CA VAL A 24 -0.25 -2.28 8.09
C VAL A 24 1.26 -2.35 7.92
N GLU A 25 1.90 -3.37 8.52
CA GLU A 25 3.34 -3.63 8.33
C GLU A 25 3.55 -4.52 7.10
N PHE A 26 4.40 -4.09 6.17
CA PHE A 26 4.88 -4.89 5.06
C PHE A 26 6.22 -5.50 5.42
N THR A 27 6.33 -6.83 5.34
CA THR A 27 7.62 -7.52 5.37
C THR A 27 8.06 -7.82 3.95
N THR A 28 9.21 -7.29 3.54
CA THR A 28 9.82 -7.55 2.23
C THR A 28 11.18 -8.22 2.41
N ASN A 29 11.74 -8.76 1.33
CA ASN A 29 13.11 -9.28 1.32
C ASN A 29 14.19 -8.19 1.52
N LEU A 30 13.82 -6.90 1.45
CA LEU A 30 14.72 -5.76 1.66
C LEU A 30 14.50 -5.07 3.02
N GLY A 31 13.59 -5.59 3.84
CA GLY A 31 13.27 -5.05 5.16
C GLY A 31 11.77 -4.81 5.36
N LYS A 32 11.44 -4.17 6.47
CA LYS A 32 10.06 -3.88 6.87
C LYS A 32 9.73 -2.40 6.72
N PHE A 33 8.49 -2.09 6.35
CA PHE A 33 7.95 -0.74 6.40
C PHE A 33 6.49 -0.76 6.85
N THR A 34 6.01 0.32 7.45
CA THR A 34 4.65 0.41 8.01
C THR A 34 3.88 1.52 7.31
N LEU A 35 2.65 1.21 6.90
CA LEU A 35 1.68 2.18 6.40
C LEU A 35 0.69 2.53 7.51
N GLU A 36 0.48 3.82 7.76
CA GLU A 36 -0.69 4.34 8.48
C GLU A 36 -1.77 4.71 7.45
N LEU A 37 -3.00 4.24 7.65
CA LEU A 37 -4.11 4.39 6.72
C LEU A 37 -5.10 5.47 7.20
N TYR A 38 -5.86 6.05 6.27
CA TYR A 38 -6.75 7.19 6.52
C TYR A 38 -8.24 6.85 6.33
N PRO A 39 -8.86 6.07 7.23
CA PRO A 39 -10.25 5.65 7.06
C PRO A 39 -11.25 6.81 7.06
N GLU A 40 -10.92 7.95 7.68
CA GLU A 40 -11.79 9.14 7.65
C GLU A 40 -11.78 9.85 6.29
N LYS A 41 -10.70 9.70 5.51
CA LYS A 41 -10.53 10.37 4.20
C LYS A 41 -10.80 9.44 3.03
N ALA A 42 -10.52 8.16 3.17
CA ALA A 42 -10.69 7.15 2.12
C ALA A 42 -11.33 5.87 2.70
N PRO A 43 -12.54 5.96 3.28
CA PRO A 43 -13.16 4.86 4.01
C PRO A 43 -13.29 3.59 3.18
N THR A 44 -13.78 3.70 1.93
CA THR A 44 -14.02 2.53 1.09
C THR A 44 -12.70 1.92 0.61
N THR A 45 -11.71 2.76 0.28
CA THR A 45 -10.38 2.29 -0.12
C THR A 45 -9.65 1.60 1.02
N VAL A 46 -9.70 2.16 2.23
CA VAL A 46 -9.04 1.59 3.42
C VAL A 46 -9.71 0.27 3.81
N GLU A 47 -11.04 0.21 3.83
CA GLU A 47 -11.77 -1.03 4.11
C GLU A 47 -11.41 -2.12 3.10
N PHE A 48 -11.41 -1.79 1.82
CA PHE A 48 -11.04 -2.71 0.75
C PHE A 48 -9.60 -3.21 0.89
N PHE A 49 -8.66 -2.29 1.15
CA PHE A 49 -7.25 -2.64 1.28
C PHE A 49 -7.02 -3.58 2.47
N LEU A 50 -7.61 -3.26 3.62
CA LEU A 50 -7.56 -4.09 4.82
C LEU A 50 -8.25 -5.44 4.63
N TYR A 51 -9.37 -5.49 3.90
CA TYR A 51 -10.04 -6.75 3.57
C TYR A 51 -9.09 -7.66 2.78
N ASN A 52 -8.48 -7.17 1.69
CA ASN A 52 -7.57 -7.98 0.87
C ASN A 52 -6.29 -8.37 1.66
N ALA A 53 -5.76 -7.47 2.49
CA ALA A 53 -4.62 -7.78 3.36
C ALA A 53 -4.95 -8.89 4.38
N LYS A 54 -6.11 -8.80 5.05
CA LYS A 54 -6.56 -9.81 6.03
C LYS A 54 -6.80 -11.19 5.40
N HIS A 55 -7.12 -11.24 4.12
CA HIS A 55 -7.32 -12.49 3.37
C HIS A 55 -6.04 -12.93 2.60
N GLY A 56 -4.87 -12.41 2.96
CA GLY A 56 -3.59 -12.86 2.41
C GLY A 56 -3.37 -12.50 0.94
N PHE A 57 -4.15 -11.58 0.36
CA PHE A 57 -4.04 -11.26 -1.06
C PHE A 57 -2.64 -10.73 -1.43
N TYR A 58 -2.05 -9.91 -0.58
CA TYR A 58 -0.73 -9.32 -0.84
C TYR A 58 0.44 -10.26 -0.54
N GLU A 59 0.18 -11.42 0.09
CA GLU A 59 1.22 -12.41 0.33
C GLU A 59 1.80 -12.92 -0.99
N SER A 60 3.13 -13.00 -1.03
CA SER A 60 3.91 -13.41 -2.21
C SER A 60 3.66 -12.57 -3.47
N THR A 61 3.17 -11.33 -3.30
CA THR A 61 3.15 -10.33 -4.38
C THR A 61 4.47 -9.57 -4.43
N ILE A 62 4.75 -8.94 -5.58
CA ILE A 62 5.96 -8.15 -5.81
C ILE A 62 5.66 -6.68 -6.11
N PHE A 63 6.68 -5.83 -5.97
CA PHE A 63 6.75 -4.53 -6.61
C PHE A 63 7.16 -4.71 -8.07
N HIS A 64 6.18 -4.95 -8.92
CA HIS A 64 6.37 -5.29 -10.33
C HIS A 64 6.71 -4.09 -11.21
N ARG A 65 6.59 -2.85 -10.71
CA ARG A 65 6.96 -1.64 -11.45
C ARG A 65 7.62 -0.63 -10.53
N VAL A 66 8.88 -0.32 -10.80
CA VAL A 66 9.72 0.54 -9.96
C VAL A 66 10.35 1.63 -10.82
N ILE A 67 10.05 2.89 -10.54
CA ILE A 67 10.62 4.03 -11.26
C ILE A 67 11.24 4.97 -10.23
N ASP A 68 12.58 4.98 -10.18
CA ASP A 68 13.34 5.84 -9.28
C ASP A 68 13.00 7.32 -9.53
N GLY A 69 12.90 8.10 -8.44
CA GLY A 69 12.45 9.49 -8.48
C GLY A 69 10.97 9.67 -8.85
N PHE A 70 10.17 8.60 -8.86
CA PHE A 70 8.73 8.67 -9.12
C PHE A 70 7.91 7.88 -8.10
N MET A 71 7.83 6.55 -8.25
CA MET A 71 7.02 5.67 -7.39
C MET A 71 7.45 4.19 -7.50
N ILE A 72 7.03 3.40 -6.51
CA ILE A 72 7.06 1.93 -6.58
C ILE A 72 5.62 1.40 -6.56
N GLN A 73 5.26 0.53 -7.50
CA GLN A 73 3.92 -0.04 -7.67
C GLN A 73 3.96 -1.57 -7.48
N GLY A 74 2.99 -2.09 -6.72
CA GLY A 74 2.96 -3.48 -6.29
C GLY A 74 1.56 -4.02 -6.03
N GLY A 75 1.52 -5.22 -5.44
CA GLY A 75 0.29 -5.83 -4.91
C GLY A 75 -0.56 -6.63 -5.90
N GLY A 76 -0.24 -6.62 -7.22
CA GLY A 76 -1.04 -7.32 -8.24
C GLY A 76 -0.43 -8.58 -8.84
N PHE A 77 0.89 -8.73 -8.81
CA PHE A 77 1.60 -9.78 -9.54
C PHE A 77 2.40 -10.69 -8.62
N SER A 78 2.50 -11.96 -9.00
CA SER A 78 3.42 -12.93 -8.41
C SER A 78 4.86 -12.69 -8.89
N ARG A 79 5.83 -13.41 -8.29
CA ARG A 79 7.22 -13.42 -8.77
C ARG A 79 7.37 -13.91 -10.21
N ALA A 80 6.42 -14.69 -10.72
CA ALA A 80 6.42 -15.17 -12.09
C ALA A 80 5.83 -14.13 -13.08
N MET A 81 5.53 -12.91 -12.62
CA MET A 81 4.83 -11.88 -13.40
C MET A 81 3.42 -12.32 -13.86
N GLU A 82 2.79 -13.20 -13.07
CA GLU A 82 1.39 -13.58 -13.26
C GLU A 82 0.49 -12.70 -12.40
N GLU A 83 -0.54 -12.10 -13.00
CA GLU A 83 -1.51 -11.31 -12.25
C GLU A 83 -2.34 -12.24 -11.34
N LYS A 84 -2.40 -11.91 -10.05
CA LYS A 84 -3.21 -12.68 -9.09
C LYS A 84 -4.69 -12.43 -9.36
N LYS A 85 -5.48 -13.51 -9.36
CA LYS A 85 -6.94 -13.43 -9.56
C LYS A 85 -7.59 -12.58 -8.46
N VAL A 86 -8.15 -11.44 -8.86
CA VAL A 86 -8.89 -10.54 -7.98
C VAL A 86 -10.34 -10.99 -7.86
N LEU A 87 -10.81 -11.24 -6.63
CA LEU A 87 -12.19 -11.65 -6.35
C LEU A 87 -13.10 -10.49 -5.95
N THR A 88 -12.49 -9.35 -5.60
CA THR A 88 -13.19 -8.14 -5.17
C THR A 88 -13.58 -7.27 -6.38
N PRO A 89 -14.68 -6.49 -6.28
CA PRO A 89 -15.10 -5.57 -7.33
C PRO A 89 -14.11 -4.40 -7.48
N ALA A 90 -14.22 -3.66 -8.57
CA ALA A 90 -13.48 -2.42 -8.74
C ALA A 90 -13.99 -1.34 -7.75
N LEU A 91 -13.07 -0.50 -7.28
CA LEU A 91 -13.34 0.59 -6.35
C LEU A 91 -13.79 1.86 -7.07
N LYS A 92 -14.82 2.48 -6.51
CA LYS A 92 -15.08 3.90 -6.79
C LYS A 92 -13.90 4.72 -6.25
N ASN A 93 -13.47 5.70 -7.03
CA ASN A 93 -12.25 6.44 -6.77
C ASN A 93 -12.50 7.62 -5.81
N GLU A 94 -11.80 7.59 -4.69
CA GLU A 94 -11.89 8.57 -3.59
C GLU A 94 -10.86 9.71 -3.68
N ALA A 95 -10.21 9.94 -4.83
CA ALA A 95 -9.19 10.99 -4.99
C ALA A 95 -9.69 12.42 -4.72
N THR A 96 -11.00 12.64 -4.65
CA THR A 96 -11.62 13.91 -4.24
C THR A 96 -11.47 14.20 -2.73
N ASN A 97 -10.82 13.32 -1.96
CA ASN A 97 -10.71 13.41 -0.50
C ASN A 97 -9.74 14.51 0.02
N GLY A 98 -9.09 15.24 -0.88
CA GLY A 98 -8.17 16.34 -0.55
C GLY A 98 -6.77 15.92 -0.14
N LEU A 99 -6.44 14.62 -0.22
CA LEU A 99 -5.09 14.12 0.00
C LEU A 99 -4.25 14.24 -1.27
N THR A 100 -2.97 14.57 -1.10
CA THR A 100 -1.99 14.81 -2.16
C THR A 100 -1.02 13.63 -2.28
N ASN A 101 -0.57 13.35 -3.50
CA ASN A 101 0.40 12.30 -3.84
C ASN A 101 1.83 12.76 -3.52
N ASP A 102 2.03 13.14 -2.25
CA ASP A 102 3.31 13.59 -1.73
C ASP A 102 4.24 12.42 -1.40
N ARG A 103 5.54 12.69 -1.24
CA ARG A 103 6.50 11.66 -0.87
C ARG A 103 6.04 10.86 0.36
N GLY A 104 6.12 9.53 0.26
CA GLY A 104 5.76 8.60 1.32
C GLY A 104 4.27 8.27 1.39
N THR A 105 3.41 8.95 0.63
CA THR A 105 1.99 8.59 0.55
C THR A 105 1.78 7.30 -0.26
N VAL A 106 0.74 6.54 0.11
CA VAL A 106 0.28 5.37 -0.65
C VAL A 106 -1.05 5.67 -1.33
N ALA A 107 -1.16 5.29 -2.61
CA ALA A 107 -2.34 5.52 -3.43
C ALA A 107 -2.70 4.30 -4.28
N MET A 108 -3.97 4.20 -4.67
CA MET A 108 -4.46 3.10 -5.50
C MET A 108 -4.08 3.27 -6.96
N ALA A 109 -3.50 2.24 -7.57
CA ALA A 109 -3.29 2.20 -9.01
C ALA A 109 -4.61 1.85 -9.73
N ARG A 110 -4.76 2.34 -10.96
CA ARG A 110 -5.95 2.18 -11.79
C ARG A 110 -5.61 2.19 -13.27
N THR A 111 -6.55 1.77 -14.11
CA THR A 111 -6.48 1.96 -15.57
C THR A 111 -6.92 3.38 -15.95
N SER A 112 -7.14 3.63 -17.25
CA SER A 112 -7.68 4.89 -17.76
C SER A 112 -9.05 5.22 -17.17
N ASP A 113 -9.87 4.21 -16.87
CA ASP A 113 -11.14 4.39 -16.17
C ASP A 113 -10.87 4.84 -14.72
N PRO A 114 -11.38 6.01 -14.30
CA PRO A 114 -11.24 6.50 -12.94
C PRO A 114 -11.65 5.51 -11.86
N HIS A 115 -12.66 4.67 -12.09
CA HIS A 115 -13.28 3.76 -11.12
C HIS A 115 -12.87 2.29 -11.29
N SER A 116 -11.66 2.08 -11.81
CA SER A 116 -11.11 0.75 -12.11
C SER A 116 -10.11 0.22 -11.10
N ALA A 117 -9.82 0.97 -10.02
CA ALA A 117 -8.87 0.56 -9.01
C ALA A 117 -9.27 -0.80 -8.42
N ARG A 118 -8.30 -1.71 -8.28
CA ARG A 118 -8.49 -3.01 -7.64
C ARG A 118 -7.50 -3.16 -6.49
N VAL A 119 -6.58 -4.10 -6.58
CA VAL A 119 -5.62 -4.47 -5.52
C VAL A 119 -4.26 -3.78 -5.65
N GLN A 120 -3.95 -3.23 -6.83
CA GLN A 120 -2.65 -2.63 -7.06
C GLN A 120 -2.57 -1.25 -6.38
N PHE A 121 -1.45 -0.99 -5.72
CA PHE A 121 -1.15 0.28 -5.07
C PHE A 121 0.26 0.74 -5.43
N PHE A 122 0.55 2.02 -5.21
CA PHE A 122 1.89 2.57 -5.34
C PHE A 122 2.24 3.47 -4.15
N ILE A 123 3.54 3.54 -3.85
CA ILE A 123 4.11 4.45 -2.85
C ILE A 123 4.91 5.54 -3.59
N ASN A 124 4.60 6.79 -3.29
CA ASN A 124 5.24 7.95 -3.90
C ASN A 124 6.67 8.16 -3.36
N LEU A 125 7.67 8.25 -4.24
CA LEU A 125 9.08 8.49 -3.86
C LEU A 125 9.44 9.98 -3.83
N LYS A 126 8.59 10.82 -4.42
CA LYS A 126 8.65 12.29 -4.40
C LYS A 126 7.23 12.86 -4.41
N ASN A 127 7.11 14.18 -4.40
CA ASN A 127 5.82 14.84 -4.62
C ASN A 127 5.44 14.75 -6.10
N ASN A 128 4.29 14.12 -6.37
CA ASN A 128 3.79 13.83 -7.70
C ASN A 128 2.48 14.58 -7.96
N ASP A 129 2.52 15.92 -7.95
CA ASP A 129 1.33 16.78 -8.02
C ASP A 129 0.46 16.55 -9.26
N PHE A 130 1.04 16.02 -10.34
CA PHE A 130 0.32 15.66 -11.55
C PHE A 130 -0.59 14.44 -11.38
N LEU A 131 -0.45 13.66 -10.31
CA LEU A 131 -1.33 12.55 -9.93
C LEU A 131 -2.50 13.00 -9.05
N ASN A 132 -2.47 14.22 -8.52
CA ASN A 132 -3.52 14.75 -7.65
C ASN A 132 -4.82 14.96 -8.41
N HIS A 133 -5.94 14.84 -7.70
CA HIS A 133 -7.25 15.17 -8.24
C HIS A 133 -7.29 16.64 -8.67
N ARG A 134 -7.85 16.89 -9.85
CA ARG A 134 -8.06 18.23 -10.41
C ARG A 134 -9.52 18.49 -10.73
N THR A 135 -10.20 17.52 -11.33
CA THR A 135 -11.59 17.65 -11.74
C THR A 135 -12.25 16.29 -11.94
N THR A 136 -13.56 16.21 -11.72
CA THR A 136 -14.39 15.05 -12.07
C THR A 136 -14.92 15.11 -13.52
N GLY A 137 -14.76 16.26 -14.20
CA GLY A 137 -15.26 16.47 -15.57
C GLY A 137 -14.39 15.85 -16.69
N ASP A 138 -13.18 15.39 -16.37
CA ASP A 138 -12.28 14.71 -17.31
C ASP A 138 -11.67 13.49 -16.59
N PRO A 139 -11.77 12.26 -17.16
CA PRO A 139 -11.12 11.06 -16.61
C PRO A 139 -9.62 11.22 -16.31
N ARG A 140 -8.91 12.05 -17.09
CA ARG A 140 -7.49 12.37 -16.88
C ARG A 140 -7.27 13.27 -15.67
N GLY A 141 -8.23 14.13 -15.36
CA GLY A 141 -8.23 15.03 -14.20
C GLY A 141 -8.66 14.36 -12.90
N TRP A 142 -9.14 13.11 -12.94
CA TRP A 142 -9.66 12.45 -11.74
C TRP A 142 -8.58 12.18 -10.68
N GLY A 143 -7.33 11.98 -11.09
CA GLY A 143 -6.21 11.68 -10.20
C GLY A 143 -6.23 10.26 -9.61
N TYR A 144 -5.44 10.07 -8.55
CA TYR A 144 -5.23 8.80 -7.85
C TYR A 144 -5.52 8.96 -6.36
N ALA A 145 -6.31 8.04 -5.81
CA ALA A 145 -6.79 8.11 -4.44
C ALA A 145 -5.69 7.74 -3.45
N VAL A 146 -5.16 8.74 -2.75
CA VAL A 146 -4.29 8.54 -1.57
C VAL A 146 -5.15 8.07 -0.41
N PHE A 147 -4.67 7.05 0.30
CA PHE A 147 -5.40 6.43 1.42
C PHE A 147 -4.53 6.14 2.64
N GLY A 148 -3.27 6.58 2.64
CA GLY A 148 -2.35 6.43 3.76
C GLY A 148 -0.97 7.01 3.49
N LYS A 149 -0.03 6.77 4.42
CA LYS A 149 1.39 7.10 4.28
C LYS A 149 2.29 6.08 4.96
N VAL A 150 3.54 6.00 4.51
CA VAL A 150 4.62 5.31 5.21
C VAL A 150 4.97 6.09 6.49
N THR A 151 4.92 5.43 7.65
CA THR A 151 5.31 6.00 8.95
C THR A 151 6.62 5.42 9.48
N GLN A 152 7.01 4.24 9.01
CA GLN A 152 8.27 3.57 9.36
C GLN A 152 8.84 2.85 8.14
N GLY A 153 10.16 2.79 8.01
CA GLY A 153 10.82 2.03 6.93
C GLY A 153 10.80 2.72 5.56
N MET A 154 10.78 4.06 5.52
CA MET A 154 10.89 4.77 4.23
C MET A 154 12.25 4.53 3.56
N ASP A 155 13.31 4.25 4.32
CA ASP A 155 14.61 3.84 3.78
C ASP A 155 14.53 2.47 3.08
N VAL A 156 13.65 1.57 3.53
CA VAL A 156 13.36 0.30 2.85
C VAL A 156 12.66 0.55 1.52
N VAL A 157 11.68 1.47 1.51
CA VAL A 157 11.01 1.91 0.28
C VAL A 157 12.02 2.51 -0.72
N ASP A 158 12.94 3.35 -0.25
CA ASP A 158 14.02 3.92 -1.07
C ASP A 158 15.00 2.85 -1.58
N LYS A 159 15.29 1.80 -0.79
CA LYS A 159 16.10 0.64 -1.24
C LYS A 159 15.41 -0.14 -2.36
N ILE A 160 14.10 -0.38 -2.23
CA ILE A 160 13.29 -1.05 -3.27
C ILE A 160 13.35 -0.26 -4.57
N ALA A 161 13.30 1.07 -4.50
CA ALA A 161 13.34 1.97 -5.65
C ALA A 161 14.65 1.90 -6.46
N LYS A 162 15.76 1.51 -5.82
CA LYS A 162 17.10 1.47 -6.42
C LYS A 162 17.48 0.09 -6.95
N VAL A 163 16.60 -0.91 -6.86
CA VAL A 163 16.85 -2.24 -7.43
C VAL A 163 16.93 -2.11 -8.96
N PRO A 164 17.92 -2.71 -9.63
CA PRO A 164 18.01 -2.68 -11.09
C PRO A 164 16.71 -3.17 -11.73
N THR A 165 16.23 -2.47 -12.74
CA THR A 165 15.01 -2.83 -13.46
C THR A 165 15.29 -3.27 -14.89
N GLY A 166 14.32 -3.96 -15.48
CA GLY A 166 14.34 -4.42 -16.86
C GLY A 166 12.92 -4.59 -17.38
N SER A 167 12.76 -5.43 -18.40
CA SER A 167 11.45 -5.73 -18.99
C SER A 167 11.09 -7.20 -18.81
N ALA A 168 9.82 -7.49 -18.57
CA ALA A 168 9.26 -8.84 -18.55
C ALA A 168 7.99 -8.88 -19.41
N GLY A 169 8.07 -9.49 -20.60
CA GLY A 169 6.98 -9.42 -21.58
C GLY A 169 6.71 -7.98 -22.00
N TYR A 170 5.45 -7.55 -21.91
CA TYR A 170 5.02 -6.17 -22.18
C TYR A 170 5.24 -5.19 -21.01
N TYR A 171 5.71 -5.68 -19.85
CA TYR A 171 5.91 -4.86 -18.66
C TYR A 171 7.34 -4.31 -18.64
N GLU A 172 7.48 -3.00 -18.52
CA GLU A 172 8.76 -2.30 -18.31
C GLU A 172 8.93 -1.90 -16.85
N ASN A 173 10.18 -1.61 -16.46
CA ASN A 173 10.56 -1.19 -15.12
C ASN A 173 10.27 -2.26 -14.04
N VAL A 174 10.32 -3.53 -14.44
CA VAL A 174 10.17 -4.68 -13.54
C VAL A 174 11.48 -4.89 -12.80
N GLN A 175 11.43 -5.10 -11.49
CA GLN A 175 12.65 -5.41 -10.73
C GLN A 175 13.33 -6.64 -11.33
N ASN A 176 14.60 -6.48 -11.73
CA ASN A 176 15.42 -7.61 -12.15
C ASN A 176 15.52 -8.53 -10.95
N GLN A 177 15.05 -9.76 -11.12
CA GLN A 177 15.32 -10.75 -10.10
C GLN A 177 16.83 -10.85 -10.02
N ALA A 178 17.39 -10.62 -8.83
CA ALA A 178 18.76 -11.01 -8.58
C ALA A 178 18.82 -12.51 -8.92
N HIS A 179 19.35 -12.82 -10.09
CA HIS A 179 19.67 -14.16 -10.47
C HIS A 179 20.73 -14.62 -9.46
N HIS A 180 20.30 -15.21 -8.35
CA HIS A 180 20.98 -16.41 -7.87
C HIS A 180 20.76 -17.47 -8.95
N GLN A 181 21.42 -17.29 -10.10
CA GLN A 181 21.84 -18.43 -10.87
C GLN A 181 22.78 -19.19 -9.92
N PRO A 182 22.44 -20.40 -9.47
CA PRO A 182 23.47 -21.24 -8.90
C PRO A 182 24.52 -21.35 -9.99
N ARG A 183 25.75 -20.92 -9.71
CA ARG A 183 26.89 -21.28 -10.55
C ARG A 183 26.78 -22.79 -10.71
N ARG A 184 26.56 -23.27 -11.94
CA ARG A 184 26.56 -24.69 -12.23
C ARG A 184 27.97 -25.22 -11.98
N HIS A 185 28.29 -25.49 -10.73
CA HIS A 185 29.33 -26.42 -10.37
C HIS A 185 28.68 -27.80 -10.39
N HIS A 186 29.11 -28.62 -11.34
CA HIS A 186 28.90 -30.05 -11.29
C HIS A 186 29.44 -30.58 -9.96
N ALA A 187 28.54 -30.88 -9.02
CA ALA A 187 28.82 -31.78 -7.91
C ALA A 187 27.50 -32.30 -7.30
N ARG A 188 27.25 -33.59 -7.57
CA ARG A 188 26.80 -34.66 -6.66
C ARG A 188 25.82 -34.29 -5.53
N THR A 189 24.64 -34.92 -5.62
CA THR A 189 23.77 -35.45 -4.56
C THR A 189 24.05 -35.01 -3.12
N GLU A 190 23.06 -34.35 -2.50
CA GLU A 190 22.44 -34.77 -1.23
C GLU A 190 21.18 -33.92 -0.94
N ARG A 191 20.08 -34.61 -0.60
CA ARG A 191 18.84 -33.98 -0.15
C ARG A 191 19.05 -33.46 1.27
N ARG A 192 18.84 -32.16 1.49
CA ARG A 192 18.41 -31.61 2.78
C ARG A 192 17.38 -30.53 2.51
N GLU A 193 16.16 -30.78 2.96
CA GLU A 193 15.08 -29.81 2.99
C GLU A 193 15.46 -28.69 3.98
N GLY A 194 15.53 -27.46 3.48
CA GLY A 194 15.79 -26.23 4.24
C GLY A 194 14.52 -25.38 4.36
N PRO A 195 14.47 -24.42 5.29
CA PRO A 195 13.23 -23.87 5.82
C PRO A 195 12.49 -22.97 4.82
N GLU A 196 11.17 -23.11 4.80
CA GLU A 196 10.24 -22.45 3.89
C GLU A 196 10.14 -20.93 4.15
N ASP A 197 10.27 -20.14 3.07
CA ASP A 197 10.09 -18.68 3.05
C ASP A 197 8.61 -18.32 3.21
N ARG A 198 8.27 -17.63 4.31
CA ARG A 198 6.92 -17.07 4.56
C ARG A 198 7.00 -15.57 4.75
N CYS A 199 6.28 -14.82 3.92
CA CYS A 199 5.93 -13.44 4.22
C CYS A 199 4.76 -13.48 5.22
N GLN A 200 5.03 -13.20 6.50
CA GLN A 200 3.99 -13.12 7.53
C GLN A 200 3.62 -11.66 7.80
N LEU A 201 2.33 -11.37 7.66
CA LEU A 201 1.72 -10.10 8.01
C LEU A 201 1.29 -10.15 9.48
N HIS A 202 1.86 -9.30 10.34
CA HIS A 202 1.40 -9.13 11.71
C HIS A 202 0.61 -7.83 11.87
N ARG A 203 -0.63 -7.95 12.32
CA ARG A 203 -1.45 -6.82 12.75
C ARG A 203 -0.89 -6.30 14.07
N LEU A 204 -0.34 -5.09 14.08
CA LEU A 204 -0.17 -4.34 15.32
C LEU A 204 -1.56 -3.81 15.74
N ARG A 205 -1.94 -4.11 16.98
CA ARG A 205 -3.22 -3.67 17.57
C ARG A 205 -3.21 -2.19 17.83
#